data_AF-A0A1R4KUL5-F1
#
_entry.id   AF-A0A1R4KUL5-F1
#
_cell.length_a   1.000
_cell.length_b   1.000
_cell.length_c   1.000
_cell.angle_alpha   90.00
_cell.angle_beta   90.00
_cell.angle_gamma   90.00
#
_symmetry.space_group_name_H-M   'P 1'
#
loop_
_entity.id
_entity.type
_entity.pdbx_description
1 polymer ?
#
loop_
_entity_poly.entity_id
_entity_poly.type
_entity_poly.pdbx_seq_one_letter_code
_entity_poly.pdbx_strand_id
1 'polypeptide(L)'
;MNQNFYVRFRVIKRKIASLELNTLTAQEDADFVLECSELLFAFLRDIQQVIRMQQQAAHNRYTLQKQHLHLINDQNARRQLLVDHVRHLRQTIDELQKSFFIRDEPCLLNLTAREILLFYRLVRDAGILNIEPDLASAFSFIELHFRTANQEHFSYESLRKKYYTLDEAQFLKMSKLLEKLVDVNKNYLSGNSATAL
;
A
#
# COMPACT_ATOMS: atom_id res chain seq x y z
N MET A 1 -17.16 -12.26 6.30
CA MET A 1 -17.21 -10.83 6.67
C MET A 1 -15.94 -10.17 6.15
N ASN A 2 -16.06 -9.25 5.19
CA ASN A 2 -14.92 -8.50 4.67
C ASN A 2 -14.70 -7.27 5.58
N GLN A 3 -14.07 -7.46 6.74
CA GLN A 3 -13.79 -6.36 7.66
C GLN A 3 -12.55 -5.60 7.16
N ASN A 4 -12.78 -4.47 6.50
CA ASN A 4 -11.71 -3.54 6.12
C ASN A 4 -11.29 -2.75 7.37
N PHE A 5 -10.32 -3.29 8.13
CA PHE A 5 -9.80 -2.68 9.36
C PHE A 5 -9.27 -1.27 9.11
N TYR A 6 -8.70 -1.00 7.93
CA TYR A 6 -8.22 0.33 7.57
C TYR A 6 -9.35 1.38 7.53
N VAL A 7 -10.50 1.05 6.92
CA VAL A 7 -11.65 1.98 6.90
C VAL A 7 -12.11 2.30 8.31
N ARG A 8 -12.23 1.29 9.18
CA ARG A 8 -12.62 1.48 10.58
C ARG A 8 -11.58 2.31 11.35
N PHE A 9 -10.29 2.05 11.13
CA PHE A 9 -9.21 2.83 11.70
C PHE A 9 -9.25 4.30 11.27
N ARG A 10 -9.53 4.59 9.98
CA ARG A 10 -9.71 5.97 9.49
C ARG A 10 -10.89 6.68 10.15
N VAL A 11 -12.00 5.99 10.36
CA VAL A 11 -13.17 6.55 11.06
C VAL A 11 -12.80 6.93 12.48
N ILE A 12 -12.14 6.03 13.23
CA ILE A 12 -11.67 6.29 14.60
C ILE A 12 -10.69 7.47 14.61
N LYS A 13 -9.71 7.49 13.69
CA LYS A 13 -8.73 8.58 13.57
C LYS A 13 -9.39 9.93 13.29
N ARG A 14 -10.36 9.99 12.38
CA ARG A 14 -11.10 11.24 12.07
C ARG A 14 -11.91 11.71 13.28
N LYS A 15 -12.54 10.78 14.00
CA LYS A 15 -13.32 11.09 15.19
C LYS A 15 -12.44 11.63 16.32
N ILE A 16 -11.26 11.05 16.52
CA ILE A 16 -10.27 11.58 17.47
C ILE A 16 -9.78 12.97 17.04
N ALA A 17 -9.47 13.18 15.76
CA ALA A 17 -9.03 14.50 15.28
C ALA A 17 -10.10 15.60 15.46
N SER A 18 -11.39 15.26 15.48
CA SER A 18 -12.45 16.24 15.77
C SER A 18 -12.50 16.69 17.23
N LEU A 19 -11.90 15.96 18.18
CA LEU A 19 -11.71 16.45 19.56
C LEU A 19 -10.76 17.65 19.61
N GLU A 20 -9.70 17.62 18.79
CA GLU A 20 -8.68 18.68 18.80
C GLU A 20 -9.19 20.01 18.23
N LEU A 21 -10.32 19.99 17.51
CA LEU A 21 -10.86 21.13 16.77
C LEU A 21 -12.14 21.73 17.37
N ASN A 22 -12.81 21.02 18.28
CA ASN A 22 -14.08 21.46 18.87
C ASN A 22 -13.87 21.94 20.32
N THR A 23 -14.35 23.14 20.64
CA THR A 23 -14.51 23.59 22.02
C THR A 23 -15.87 23.13 22.54
N LEU A 24 -15.92 21.93 23.14
CA LEU A 24 -17.11 21.41 23.81
C LEU A 24 -17.10 21.79 25.30
N THR A 25 -18.19 21.50 26.01
CA THR A 25 -18.20 21.56 27.48
C THR A 25 -17.41 20.39 28.07
N ALA A 26 -16.91 20.53 29.31
CA ALA A 26 -16.09 19.50 29.96
C ALA A 26 -16.77 18.12 30.07
N GLN A 27 -18.11 18.08 30.17
CA GLN A 27 -18.86 16.84 30.20
C GLN A 27 -18.96 16.18 28.82
N GLU A 28 -19.20 16.98 27.77
CA GLU A 28 -19.25 16.52 26.39
C GLU A 28 -17.89 15.99 25.90
N ASP A 29 -16.78 16.64 26.31
CA ASP A 29 -15.43 16.14 26.06
C ASP A 29 -15.19 14.77 26.72
N ALA A 30 -15.62 14.61 27.98
CA ALA A 30 -15.47 13.36 28.71
C ALA A 30 -16.26 12.21 28.06
N ASP A 31 -17.52 12.48 27.70
CA ASP A 31 -18.39 11.49 27.04
C ASP A 31 -17.86 11.11 25.66
N PHE A 32 -17.33 12.07 24.89
CA PHE A 32 -16.74 11.82 23.57
C PHE A 32 -15.43 11.02 23.66
N VAL A 33 -14.57 11.30 24.64
CA VAL A 33 -13.34 10.53 24.89
C VAL A 33 -13.65 9.09 25.27
N LEU A 34 -14.67 8.87 26.09
CA LEU A 34 -15.16 7.52 26.43
C LEU A 34 -15.65 6.79 25.18
N GLU A 35 -16.46 7.43 24.34
CA GLU A 35 -16.94 6.83 23.09
C GLU A 35 -15.79 6.46 22.14
N CYS A 36 -14.80 7.34 21.97
CA CYS A 36 -13.62 7.04 21.16
C CYS A 36 -12.80 5.87 21.73
N SER A 37 -12.69 5.80 23.05
CA SER A 37 -12.00 4.71 23.75
C SER A 37 -12.71 3.38 23.54
N GLU A 38 -14.04 3.34 23.66
CA GLU A 38 -14.85 2.15 23.38
C GLU A 38 -14.71 1.67 21.94
N LEU A 39 -14.76 2.59 20.97
CA LEU A 39 -14.56 2.28 19.56
C LEU A 39 -13.16 1.70 19.30
N LEU A 40 -12.13 2.26 19.92
CA LEU A 40 -10.76 1.76 19.83
C LEU A 40 -10.63 0.37 20.46
N PHE A 41 -11.23 0.14 21.63
CA PHE A 41 -11.22 -1.19 22.27
C PHE A 41 -11.93 -2.25 21.43
N ALA A 42 -13.10 -1.93 20.87
CA ALA A 42 -13.82 -2.83 19.98
C ALA A 42 -12.99 -3.16 18.73
N PHE A 43 -12.35 -2.15 18.13
CA PHE A 43 -11.47 -2.34 16.98
C PHE A 43 -10.27 -3.25 17.29
N LEU A 44 -9.58 -3.03 18.41
CA LEU A 44 -8.44 -3.86 18.83
C LEU A 44 -8.85 -5.31 19.11
N ARG A 45 -10.03 -5.51 19.71
CA ARG A 45 -10.59 -6.84 19.97
C ARG A 45 -10.84 -7.60 18.67
N ASP A 46 -11.43 -6.95 17.67
CA ASP A 46 -11.71 -7.57 16.38
C ASP A 46 -10.41 -7.96 15.64
N ILE A 47 -9.39 -7.09 15.68
CA ILE A 47 -8.05 -7.42 15.16
C ILE A 47 -7.49 -8.66 15.86
N GLN A 48 -7.54 -8.67 17.19
CA GLN A 48 -7.02 -9.80 17.97
C GLN A 48 -7.73 -11.10 17.62
N GLN A 49 -9.05 -11.07 17.41
CA GLN A 49 -9.82 -12.24 17.00
C GLN A 49 -9.38 -12.75 15.62
N VAL A 50 -9.23 -11.86 14.64
CA VAL A 50 -8.77 -12.24 13.29
C VAL A 50 -7.35 -12.82 13.32
N ILE A 51 -6.44 -12.20 14.08
CA ILE A 51 -5.07 -12.72 14.25
C ILE A 51 -5.11 -14.13 14.87
N ARG A 52 -5.91 -14.34 15.93
CA ARG A 52 -6.05 -15.68 16.55
C ARG A 52 -6.59 -16.72 15.57
N MET A 53 -7.59 -16.37 14.76
CA MET A 53 -8.14 -17.27 13.75
C MET A 53 -7.08 -17.66 12.70
N GLN A 54 -6.32 -16.69 12.21
CA GLN A 54 -5.25 -16.93 11.24
C GLN A 54 -4.09 -17.74 11.84
N GLN A 55 -3.70 -17.45 13.09
CA GLN A 55 -2.71 -18.24 13.83
C GLN A 55 -3.15 -19.70 13.99
N GLN A 56 -4.41 -19.94 14.36
CA GLN A 56 -4.94 -21.30 14.50
C GLN A 56 -4.96 -22.04 13.15
N ALA A 57 -5.38 -21.38 12.08
CA ALA A 57 -5.40 -21.97 10.74
C ALA A 57 -3.97 -22.33 10.26
N ALA A 58 -3.01 -21.42 10.45
CA ALA A 58 -1.61 -21.66 10.13
C ALA A 58 -1.01 -22.79 10.97
N HIS A 59 -1.31 -22.82 12.28
CA HIS A 59 -0.84 -23.87 13.19
C HIS A 59 -1.40 -25.25 12.80
N ASN A 60 -2.70 -25.35 12.51
CA ASN A 60 -3.32 -26.60 12.09
C ASN A 60 -2.65 -27.15 10.82
N ARG A 61 -2.39 -26.29 9.82
CA ARG A 61 -1.71 -26.70 8.59
C ARG A 61 -0.25 -27.07 8.82
N TYR A 62 0.48 -26.32 9.64
CA TYR A 62 1.84 -26.68 10.04
C TYR A 62 1.91 -28.07 10.67
N THR A 63 0.99 -28.36 11.61
CA THR A 63 0.92 -29.65 12.29
C THR A 63 0.62 -30.79 11.32
N LEU A 64 -0.37 -30.62 10.43
CA LEU A 64 -0.66 -31.60 9.37
C LEU A 64 0.56 -31.85 8.49
N GLN A 65 1.27 -30.78 8.09
CA GLN A 65 2.45 -30.91 7.25
C GLN A 65 3.57 -31.68 7.97
N LYS A 66 3.87 -31.30 9.22
CA LYS A 66 4.90 -31.95 10.02
C LYS A 66 4.63 -33.44 10.21
N GLN A 67 3.37 -33.82 10.39
CA GLN A 67 2.98 -35.21 10.63
C GLN A 67 2.96 -36.05 9.34
N HIS A 68 2.63 -35.46 8.18
CA HIS A 68 2.34 -36.23 6.98
C HIS A 68 3.36 -36.11 5.84
N LEU A 69 4.24 -35.10 5.83
CA LEU A 69 5.16 -34.88 4.70
C LEU A 69 6.10 -36.07 4.44
N HIS A 70 6.55 -36.73 5.50
CA HIS A 70 7.45 -37.88 5.43
C HIS A 70 6.74 -39.21 5.16
N LEU A 71 5.41 -39.27 5.34
CA LEU A 71 4.60 -40.49 5.20
C LEU A 71 4.07 -40.69 3.77
N ILE A 72 4.10 -39.65 2.93
CA ILE A 72 3.62 -39.72 1.55
C ILE A 72 4.74 -40.27 0.66
N ASN A 73 4.63 -41.54 0.26
CA ASN A 73 5.57 -42.22 -0.63
C ASN A 73 5.34 -41.88 -2.12
N ASP A 74 4.11 -41.48 -2.50
CA ASP A 74 3.81 -41.04 -3.85
C ASP A 74 4.34 -39.62 -4.12
N GLN A 75 5.23 -39.50 -5.10
CA GLN A 75 5.83 -38.23 -5.51
C GLN A 75 4.78 -37.24 -6.04
N ASN A 76 3.73 -37.71 -6.71
CA ASN A 76 2.69 -36.84 -7.27
C ASN A 76 1.82 -36.23 -6.16
N ALA A 77 1.35 -37.05 -5.22
CA ALA A 77 0.64 -36.59 -4.03
C ALA A 77 1.47 -35.59 -3.21
N ARG A 78 2.77 -35.86 -3.02
CA ARG A 78 3.68 -34.95 -2.31
C ARG A 78 3.80 -33.60 -3.02
N ARG A 79 3.92 -33.60 -4.35
CA ARG A 79 4.01 -32.37 -5.14
C ARG A 79 2.72 -31.55 -5.07
N GLN A 80 1.56 -32.19 -5.16
CA GLN A 80 0.26 -31.51 -5.04
C GLN A 80 0.07 -30.88 -3.66
N LEU A 81 0.44 -31.60 -2.59
CA LEU A 81 0.41 -31.09 -1.22
C LEU A 81 1.28 -29.82 -1.08
N LEU A 82 2.51 -29.85 -1.60
CA LEU A 82 3.41 -28.69 -1.58
C LEU A 82 2.84 -27.48 -2.32
N VAL A 83 2.23 -27.69 -3.49
CA VAL A 83 1.58 -26.62 -4.26
C VAL A 83 0.42 -25.99 -3.48
N ASP A 84 -0.41 -26.80 -2.82
CA ASP A 84 -1.50 -26.28 -1.97
C ASP A 84 -0.95 -25.45 -0.80
N HIS A 85 0.13 -25.90 -0.16
CA HIS A 85 0.74 -25.19 0.95
C HIS A 85 1.32 -23.84 0.52
N VAL A 86 2.05 -23.80 -0.59
CA VAL A 86 2.57 -22.54 -1.14
C VAL A 86 1.43 -21.60 -1.50
N ARG A 87 0.33 -22.11 -2.09
CA ARG A 87 -0.85 -21.31 -2.41
C ARG A 87 -1.48 -20.73 -1.14
N HIS A 88 -1.64 -21.53 -0.09
CA HIS A 88 -2.17 -21.07 1.19
C HIS A 88 -1.29 -19.99 1.82
N LEU A 89 0.03 -20.18 1.87
CA LEU A 89 0.97 -19.19 2.41
C LEU A 89 0.86 -17.85 1.67
N ARG A 90 0.79 -17.89 0.33
CA ARG A 90 0.58 -16.69 -0.48
C ARG A 90 -0.75 -16.01 -0.15
N GLN A 91 -1.83 -16.79 -0.09
CA GLN A 91 -3.16 -16.26 0.21
C GLN A 91 -3.21 -15.63 1.61
N THR A 92 -2.63 -16.27 2.63
CA THR A 92 -2.57 -15.72 3.99
C THR A 92 -1.77 -14.42 4.01
N ILE A 93 -0.63 -14.34 3.33
CA ILE A 93 0.15 -13.11 3.23
C ILE A 93 -0.68 -12.02 2.53
N ASP A 94 -1.34 -12.32 1.41
CA ASP A 94 -2.16 -11.36 0.67
C ASP A 94 -3.36 -10.86 1.50
N GLU A 95 -3.99 -11.74 2.28
CA GLU A 95 -5.11 -11.40 3.17
C GLU A 95 -4.64 -10.48 4.31
N LEU A 96 -3.53 -10.85 4.99
CA LEU A 96 -2.91 -9.99 5.98
C LEU A 96 -2.52 -8.65 5.36
N GLN A 97 -2.02 -8.64 4.13
CA GLN A 97 -1.66 -7.41 3.45
C GLN A 97 -2.86 -6.52 3.18
N LYS A 98 -3.99 -7.07 2.73
CA LYS A 98 -5.22 -6.29 2.54
C LYS A 98 -5.82 -5.79 3.85
N SER A 99 -5.64 -6.53 4.94
CA SER A 99 -6.22 -6.19 6.25
C SER A 99 -5.39 -5.20 7.05
N PHE A 100 -4.06 -5.28 6.96
CA PHE A 100 -3.14 -4.51 7.82
C PHE A 100 -2.33 -3.48 7.06
N PHE A 101 -1.95 -3.75 5.80
CA PHE A 101 -1.23 -2.78 5.00
C PHE A 101 -2.19 -1.88 4.25
N ILE A 102 -1.89 -0.60 4.35
CA ILE A 102 -2.59 0.51 3.73
C ILE A 102 -2.56 0.29 2.21
N ARG A 103 -3.70 -0.12 1.63
CA ARG A 103 -4.02 0.34 0.28
C ARG A 103 -4.65 1.71 0.48
N ASP A 104 -3.82 2.75 0.55
CA ASP A 104 -4.33 4.10 0.33
C ASP A 104 -5.10 4.06 -0.99
N GLU A 105 -6.17 4.86 -1.08
CA GLU A 105 -6.82 5.08 -2.37
C GLU A 105 -5.72 5.33 -3.39
N PRO A 106 -5.64 4.50 -4.44
CA PRO A 106 -4.52 4.61 -5.35
C PRO A 106 -4.44 6.03 -5.88
N CYS A 107 -3.23 6.58 -5.89
CA CYS A 107 -3.00 7.90 -6.44
C CYS A 107 -3.29 7.84 -7.95
N LEU A 108 -4.39 8.49 -8.34
CA LEU A 108 -4.75 8.66 -9.74
C LEU A 108 -3.84 9.74 -10.33
N LEU A 109 -2.92 9.31 -11.16
CA LEU A 109 -2.01 10.20 -11.87
C LEU A 109 -2.49 10.41 -13.30
N ASN A 110 -2.44 11.66 -13.75
CA ASN A 110 -2.54 12.02 -15.18
C ASN A 110 -1.22 11.77 -15.92
N LEU A 111 -0.52 10.70 -15.55
CA LEU A 111 0.68 10.22 -16.21
C LEU A 111 0.39 8.84 -16.78
N THR A 112 1.17 8.39 -17.76
CA THR A 112 1.17 7.00 -18.20
C THR A 112 2.09 6.16 -17.32
N ALA A 113 1.91 4.83 -17.33
CA ALA A 113 2.82 3.92 -16.64
C ALA A 113 4.29 4.13 -17.02
N ARG A 114 4.56 4.45 -18.29
CA ARG A 114 5.92 4.71 -18.79
C ARG A 114 6.49 6.01 -18.21
N GLU A 115 5.67 7.07 -18.15
CA GLU A 115 6.05 8.34 -17.56
C GLU A 115 6.34 8.18 -16.05
N ILE A 116 5.56 7.40 -15.31
CA ILE A 116 5.82 7.09 -13.89
C ILE A 116 7.15 6.35 -13.72
N LEU A 117 7.40 5.31 -14.53
CA LEU A 117 8.63 4.53 -14.50
C LEU A 117 9.87 5.36 -14.87
N LEU A 118 9.71 6.27 -15.83
CA LEU A 118 10.76 7.16 -16.26
C LEU A 118 11.08 8.23 -15.20
N PHE A 119 10.06 8.79 -14.56
CA PHE A 119 10.23 9.67 -13.40
C PHE A 119 10.98 8.95 -12.27
N TYR A 120 10.56 7.74 -11.93
CA TYR A 120 11.26 6.91 -10.95
C TYR A 120 12.73 6.70 -11.31
N ARG A 121 13.03 6.39 -12.58
CA ARG A 121 14.41 6.25 -13.07
C ARG A 121 15.21 7.54 -12.90
N LEU A 122 14.64 8.69 -13.26
CA LEU A 122 15.30 9.99 -13.12
C LEU A 122 15.61 10.34 -11.66
N VAL A 123 14.65 10.13 -10.75
CA VAL A 123 14.82 10.39 -9.32
C VAL A 123 15.92 9.48 -8.73
N ARG A 124 15.95 8.21 -9.16
CA ARG A 124 17.03 7.28 -8.80
C ARG A 124 18.38 7.74 -9.35
N ASP A 125 18.45 8.03 -10.64
CA ASP A 125 19.71 8.38 -11.32
C ASP A 125 20.26 9.72 -10.80
N ALA A 126 19.39 10.61 -10.30
CA ALA A 126 19.76 11.85 -9.60
C ALA A 126 20.19 11.64 -8.14
N GLY A 127 20.16 10.41 -7.61
CA GLY A 127 20.58 10.10 -6.24
C GLY A 127 19.64 10.64 -5.16
N ILE A 128 18.40 10.99 -5.50
CA ILE A 128 17.42 11.53 -4.54
C ILE A 128 16.91 10.43 -3.60
N LEU A 129 16.84 9.19 -4.08
CA LEU A 129 16.46 8.03 -3.26
C LEU A 129 17.69 7.52 -2.52
N ASN A 130 17.74 7.76 -1.20
CA ASN A 130 18.83 7.36 -0.30
C ASN A 130 18.86 5.84 0.03
N ILE A 131 18.09 5.02 -0.66
CA ILE A 131 18.02 3.57 -0.45
C ILE A 131 18.41 2.94 -1.78
N GLU A 132 19.35 1.99 -1.78
CA GLU A 132 19.66 1.17 -2.96
C GLU A 132 18.35 0.58 -3.49
N PRO A 133 17.82 1.08 -4.61
CA PRO A 133 16.46 0.75 -4.98
C PRO A 133 16.47 -0.59 -5.69
N ASP A 134 15.99 -1.63 -5.01
CA ASP A 134 15.55 -2.83 -5.68
C ASP A 134 14.40 -2.47 -6.64
N LEU A 135 14.63 -2.68 -7.94
CA LEU A 135 13.64 -2.47 -9.00
C LEU A 135 12.35 -3.27 -8.76
N ALA A 136 12.45 -4.46 -8.15
CA ALA A 136 11.26 -5.25 -7.86
C ALA A 136 10.37 -4.56 -6.82
N SER A 137 10.98 -4.06 -5.74
CA SER A 137 10.30 -3.28 -4.71
C SER A 137 9.62 -2.02 -5.27
N ALA A 138 10.26 -1.33 -6.23
CA ALA A 138 9.66 -0.17 -6.89
C ALA A 138 8.48 -0.51 -7.80
N PHE A 139 8.56 -1.62 -8.54
CA PHE A 139 7.43 -2.07 -9.36
C PHE A 139 6.25 -2.48 -8.49
N SER A 140 6.50 -3.19 -7.40
CA SER A 140 5.47 -3.55 -6.42
C SER A 140 4.84 -2.30 -5.79
N PHE A 141 5.64 -1.28 -5.48
CA PHE A 141 5.12 0.00 -4.99
C PHE A 141 4.20 0.66 -6.03
N ILE A 142 4.63 0.74 -7.29
CA ILE A 142 3.82 1.37 -8.35
C ILE A 142 2.52 0.58 -8.61
N GLU A 143 2.60 -0.75 -8.62
CA GLU A 143 1.47 -1.65 -8.76
C GLU A 143 0.45 -1.47 -7.62
N LEU A 144 0.91 -1.33 -6.38
CA LEU A 144 0.02 -1.14 -5.23
C LEU A 144 -0.62 0.26 -5.22
N HIS A 145 0.15 1.31 -5.48
CA HIS A 145 -0.21 2.67 -5.08
C HIS A 145 -0.60 3.61 -6.22
N PHE A 146 -0.24 3.34 -7.48
CA PHE A 146 -0.55 4.26 -8.58
C PHE A 146 -1.58 3.70 -9.53
N ARG A 147 -2.40 4.59 -10.06
CA ARG A 147 -3.39 4.33 -11.12
C ARG A 147 -3.34 5.47 -12.11
N THR A 148 -3.79 5.21 -13.33
CA THR A 148 -3.85 6.26 -14.34
C THR A 148 -5.23 6.29 -14.96
N ALA A 149 -5.61 7.44 -15.55
CA ALA A 149 -6.92 7.62 -16.16
C ALA A 149 -7.31 6.50 -17.16
N ASN A 150 -6.30 5.92 -17.82
CA ASN A 150 -6.47 4.88 -18.82
C ASN A 150 -6.12 3.46 -18.31
N GLN A 151 -5.61 3.32 -17.09
CA GLN A 151 -5.18 2.01 -16.56
C GLN A 151 -5.41 1.92 -15.05
N GLU A 152 -6.50 1.24 -14.69
CA GLU A 152 -6.91 0.96 -13.30
C GLU A 152 -6.08 -0.13 -12.61
N HIS A 153 -5.27 -0.90 -13.31
CA HIS A 153 -4.41 -1.90 -12.69
C HIS A 153 -3.12 -2.05 -13.48
N PHE A 154 -1.98 -1.89 -12.82
CA PHE A 154 -0.68 -2.29 -13.35
C PHE A 154 -0.40 -3.72 -12.92
N SER A 155 0.18 -4.53 -13.80
CA SER A 155 0.80 -5.78 -13.38
C SER A 155 2.31 -5.59 -13.29
N TYR A 156 2.93 -6.25 -12.32
CA TYR A 156 4.39 -6.29 -12.18
C TYR A 156 5.11 -6.53 -13.52
N GLU A 157 4.68 -7.54 -14.26
CA GLU A 157 5.32 -7.91 -15.54
C GLU A 157 5.12 -6.85 -16.63
N SER A 158 3.98 -6.14 -16.62
CA SER A 158 3.76 -5.00 -17.52
C SER A 158 4.70 -3.84 -17.19
N LEU A 159 4.87 -3.52 -15.91
CA LEU A 159 5.78 -2.47 -15.45
C LEU A 159 7.23 -2.82 -15.80
N ARG A 160 7.64 -4.05 -15.51
CA ARG A 160 8.97 -4.57 -15.84
C ARG A 160 9.28 -4.42 -17.33
N LYS A 161 8.40 -4.90 -18.21
CA LYS A 161 8.58 -4.80 -19.67
C LYS A 161 8.66 -3.34 -20.12
N LYS A 162 7.74 -2.50 -19.64
CA LYS A 162 7.71 -1.06 -19.98
C LYS A 162 8.98 -0.33 -19.56
N TYR A 163 9.56 -0.69 -18.41
CA TYR A 163 10.79 -0.10 -17.88
C TYR A 163 12.00 -0.35 -18.80
N TYR A 164 12.15 -1.57 -19.32
CA TYR A 164 13.26 -1.91 -20.22
C TYR A 164 13.09 -1.39 -21.66
N THR A 165 11.87 -1.00 -22.03
CA THR A 165 11.56 -0.44 -23.36
C THR A 165 11.37 1.07 -23.34
N LEU A 166 11.89 1.78 -22.33
CA LEU A 166 11.85 3.24 -22.30
C LEU A 166 12.77 3.79 -23.40
N ASP A 167 12.22 4.64 -24.26
CA ASP A 167 12.92 5.21 -25.41
C ASP A 167 13.34 6.68 -25.17
N GLU A 168 14.24 7.17 -26.01
CA GLU A 168 14.79 8.54 -25.93
C GLU A 168 13.71 9.61 -26.15
N ALA A 169 12.71 9.33 -26.99
CA ALA A 169 11.60 10.24 -27.23
C ALA A 169 10.76 10.47 -25.96
N GLN A 170 10.52 9.43 -25.15
CA GLN A 170 9.85 9.53 -23.86
C GLN A 170 10.69 10.30 -22.85
N PHE A 171 12.01 10.12 -22.86
CA PHE A 171 12.94 10.90 -22.04
C PHE A 171 12.78 12.40 -22.31
N LEU A 172 12.85 12.82 -23.58
CA LEU A 172 12.63 14.20 -24.00
C LEU A 172 11.27 14.76 -23.56
N LYS A 173 10.20 13.97 -23.66
CA LYS A 173 8.86 14.39 -23.23
C LYS A 173 8.81 14.60 -21.71
N MET A 174 9.44 13.74 -20.92
CA MET A 174 9.49 13.87 -19.46
C MET A 174 10.34 15.06 -19.03
N SER A 175 11.48 15.31 -19.67
CA SER A 175 12.29 16.50 -19.40
C SER A 175 11.50 17.79 -19.58
N LYS A 176 10.71 17.89 -20.67
CA LYS A 176 9.80 19.02 -20.89
C LYS A 176 8.72 19.14 -19.81
N LEU A 177 8.17 18.02 -19.32
CA LEU A 177 7.20 18.03 -18.22
C LEU A 177 7.84 18.52 -16.91
N LEU A 178 9.07 18.08 -16.62
CA LEU A 178 9.82 18.52 -15.45
C LEU A 178 10.22 20.00 -15.54
N GLU A 179 10.66 20.47 -16.70
CA GLU A 179 10.91 21.90 -16.96
C GLU A 179 9.65 22.73 -16.72
N LYS A 180 8.52 22.31 -17.28
CA LYS A 180 7.23 22.97 -17.04
C LYS A 180 6.87 22.99 -15.56
N LEU A 181 7.14 21.89 -14.84
CA LEU A 181 6.89 21.80 -13.40
C LEU A 181 7.81 22.74 -12.61
N VAL A 182 9.07 22.86 -13.00
CA VAL A 182 10.02 23.82 -12.45
C VAL A 182 9.55 25.25 -12.71
N ASP A 183 9.08 25.58 -13.91
CA ASP A 183 8.61 26.93 -14.24
C ASP A 183 7.33 27.30 -13.49
N VAL A 184 6.39 26.36 -13.37
CA VAL A 184 5.19 26.53 -12.53
C VAL A 184 5.61 26.74 -11.07
N ASN A 185 6.50 25.89 -10.54
CA ASN A 185 6.97 26.01 -9.15
C ASN A 185 7.77 27.29 -8.91
N LYS A 186 8.56 27.76 -9.87
CA LYS A 186 9.23 29.07 -9.79
C LYS A 186 8.21 30.19 -9.64
N ASN A 187 7.12 30.16 -10.41
CA ASN A 187 6.05 31.16 -10.30
C ASN A 187 5.30 31.07 -8.96
N TYR A 188 5.07 29.86 -8.44
CA TYR A 188 4.48 29.67 -7.11
C TYR A 188 5.39 30.13 -5.98
N LEU A 189 6.69 29.83 -6.05
CA LEU A 189 7.67 30.19 -5.02
C LEU A 189 8.07 31.67 -5.10
N SER A 190 8.08 32.28 -6.28
CA SER A 190 8.32 33.72 -6.45
C SER A 190 7.08 34.56 -6.13
N GLY A 191 5.87 34.03 -6.35
CA GLY A 191 4.59 34.68 -6.04
C GLY A 191 4.27 34.84 -4.54
N ASN A 192 4.93 34.08 -3.65
CA ASN A 192 4.80 34.24 -2.19
C ASN A 192 5.78 35.26 -1.58
N SER A 193 6.52 36.01 -2.42
CA SER A 193 7.35 37.14 -1.96
C SER A 193 6.63 38.49 -2.07
N ALA A 194 5.40 38.53 -2.58
CA ALA A 194 4.65 39.75 -2.88
C ALA A 194 3.27 39.86 -2.20
N THR A 195 3.05 39.11 -1.12
CA THR A 195 1.95 39.34 -0.18
C THR A 195 2.46 39.22 1.26
N ALA A 196 3.35 40.16 1.60
CA ALA A 196 3.34 40.75 2.93
C ALA A 196 2.60 42.08 2.81
N LEU A 197 1.46 42.21 3.51
CA LEU A 197 0.97 43.39 4.22
C LEU A 197 -0.37 43.05 4.88
#